data_AF-A0AAW8APM1-F1
#
_entry.id   AF-A0AAW8APM1-F1
#
_cell.length_a   1.000
_cell.length_b   1.000
_cell.length_c   1.000
_cell.angle_alpha   90.00
_cell.angle_beta   90.00
_cell.angle_gamma   90.00
#
_symmetry.space_group_name_H-M   'P 1'
#
loop_
_entity.id
_entity.type
_entity.pdbx_description
1 polymer ?
#
loop_
_entity_poly.entity_id
_entity_poly.type
_entity_poly.pdbx_seq_one_letter_code
_entity_poly.pdbx_strand_id
1 'polypeptide(L)'
;TALLALAGGAGVTLSLAPFDLLPFALIGPGLLYWLQRRQGRRAAFFTGWAFGTGFWGAGVSWVYVSIHTYDNASVALASLLTGLF
;
A
#
# COMPACT_ATOMS: atom_id res chain seq x y z
N THR A 1 14.34 2.19 5.89
CA THR A 1 13.04 2.84 6.20
C THR A 1 11.99 2.52 5.15
N ALA A 2 12.29 2.60 3.85
CA ALA A 2 11.32 2.33 2.78
C ALA A 2 10.66 0.93 2.85
N LEU A 3 11.41 -0.15 3.07
CA LEU A 3 10.85 -1.50 3.21
C LEU A 3 9.89 -1.63 4.41
N LEU A 4 10.24 -1.01 5.55
CA LEU A 4 9.38 -0.98 6.73
C LEU A 4 8.12 -0.15 6.49
N ALA A 5 8.24 0.94 5.72
CA ALA A 5 7.09 1.75 5.32
C ALA A 5 6.16 0.96 4.39
N LEU A 6 6.70 0.28 3.36
CA LEU A 6 5.95 -0.61 2.47
C LEU A 6 5.22 -1.70 3.26
N ALA A 7 5.92 -2.42 4.13
CA ALA A 7 5.33 -3.46 4.97
C ALA A 7 4.29 -2.88 5.94
N GLY A 8 4.54 -1.71 6.52
CA GLY A 8 3.61 -1.02 7.39
C GLY A 8 2.31 -0.64 6.68
N GLY A 9 2.41 -0.13 5.45
CA GLY A 9 1.25 0.21 4.61
C GLY A 9 0.48 -1.02 4.19
N ALA A 10 1.17 -2.05 3.68
CA ALA A 10 0.55 -3.33 3.35
C ALA A 10 -0.11 -3.99 4.57
N GLY A 11 0.50 -3.86 5.75
CA GLY A 11 -0.07 -4.38 6.99
C GLY A 11 -1.41 -3.75 7.36
N VAL A 12 -1.66 -2.48 7.02
CA VAL A 12 -2.96 -1.83 7.30
C VAL A 12 -4.13 -2.56 6.62
N THR A 13 -3.91 -3.19 5.46
CA THR A 13 -4.98 -3.90 4.75
C THR A 13 -5.51 -5.10 5.54
N LEU A 14 -4.70 -5.67 6.44
CA LEU A 14 -5.13 -6.73 7.36
C LEU A 14 -6.16 -6.23 8.39
N SER A 15 -6.28 -4.92 8.59
CA SER A 15 -7.33 -4.36 9.45
C SER A 15 -8.68 -4.19 8.73
N LEU A 16 -8.69 -4.33 7.41
CA LEU A 16 -9.88 -4.26 6.58
C LEU A 16 -10.46 -5.67 6.37
N ALA A 17 -11.70 -5.72 5.89
CA ALA A 17 -12.30 -6.97 5.42
C ALA A 17 -11.41 -7.60 4.34
N PRO A 18 -11.28 -8.93 4.29
CA PRO A 18 -11.97 -9.95 5.11
C PRO A 18 -11.24 -10.34 6.41
N PHE A 19 -10.15 -9.64 6.77
CA PHE A 19 -9.25 -10.06 7.85
C PHE A 19 -9.63 -9.45 9.21
N ASP A 20 -10.14 -8.22 9.23
CA ASP A 20 -10.66 -7.52 10.41
C ASP A 20 -9.70 -7.50 11.61
N LEU A 21 -8.39 -7.55 11.37
CA LEU A 21 -7.34 -7.48 12.40
C LEU A 21 -7.14 -6.02 12.81
N LEU A 22 -8.07 -5.51 13.63
CA LEU A 22 -8.11 -4.13 14.11
C LEU A 22 -6.77 -3.53 14.61
N PRO A 23 -5.86 -4.28 15.29
CA PRO A 23 -4.58 -3.71 15.73
C PRO A 23 -3.76 -3.11 14.59
N PHE A 24 -3.85 -3.67 13.38
CA PHE A 24 -3.10 -3.19 12.23
C PHE A 24 -3.55 -1.81 11.75
N ALA A 25 -4.78 -1.38 12.07
CA ALA A 25 -5.28 -0.04 11.77
C ALA A 25 -4.47 1.05 12.50
N LEU A 26 -3.89 0.72 13.66
CA LEU A 26 -3.07 1.63 14.46
C LEU A 26 -1.56 1.35 14.30
N ILE A 27 -1.16 0.07 14.21
CA ILE A 27 0.25 -0.31 14.09
C ILE A 27 0.88 0.28 12.81
N GLY A 28 0.17 0.24 11.68
CA GLY A 28 0.66 0.78 10.41
C GLY A 28 0.95 2.29 10.49
N PRO A 29 -0.04 3.15 10.78
CA PRO A 29 0.17 4.58 10.94
C PRO A 29 1.16 4.94 12.07
N GLY A 30 1.16 4.17 13.17
CA GLY A 30 2.12 4.34 14.26
C GLY A 30 3.56 4.09 13.82
N LEU A 31 3.79 3.03 13.02
CA LEU A 31 5.10 2.75 12.41
C LEU A 31 5.50 3.87 11.44
N LEU A 32 4.56 4.37 10.62
CA LEU A 32 4.83 5.48 9.71
C LEU A 32 5.28 6.74 10.46
N TYR A 33 4.55 7.12 11.51
CA TYR A 33 4.92 8.24 12.37
C TYR A 33 6.30 8.03 12.99
N TRP A 34 6.55 6.84 13.54
CA TRP A 34 7.84 6.48 14.12
C TRP A 34 8.97 6.65 13.09
N LEU A 35 8.78 6.18 11.85
CA LEU A 35 9.77 6.31 10.78
C LEU A 35 10.03 7.77 10.37
N GLN A 36 9.01 8.62 10.36
CA GLN A 36 9.11 10.00 9.89
C GLN A 36 9.57 11.01 10.96
N ARG A 37 9.41 10.71 12.26
CA ARG A 37 9.60 11.69 13.36
C ARG A 37 10.97 12.39 13.42
N ARG A 38 12.01 11.84 12.80
CA ARG A 38 13.37 12.42 12.74
C ARG A 38 13.87 12.69 11.32
N GLN A 39 13.00 12.56 10.32
CA GLN A 39 13.38 12.71 8.93
C GLN A 39 13.21 14.16 8.45
N GLY A 40 14.08 14.60 7.54
CA GLY A 40 13.85 15.82 6.78
C GLY A 40 12.70 15.64 5.76
N ARG A 41 12.10 16.75 5.33
CA ARG A 41 10.93 16.79 4.43
C ARG A 41 11.01 15.82 3.23
N ARG A 42 12.14 15.79 2.54
CA ARG A 42 12.34 14.94 1.35
C ARG A 42 12.34 13.44 1.69
N ALA A 43 12.99 13.06 2.79
CA ALA A 43 13.01 11.67 3.24
C ALA A 43 11.63 11.22 3.74
N ALA A 44 10.92 12.11 4.46
CA ALA A 44 9.57 11.87 4.93
C ALA A 44 8.60 11.65 3.76
N PHE A 45 8.72 12.44 2.68
CA PHE A 45 7.96 12.26 1.45
C PHE A 45 8.14 10.86 0.86
N PHE A 46 9.39 10.42 0.62
CA PHE A 46 9.64 9.09 0.05
C PHE A 46 9.23 7.95 0.99
N THR A 47 9.35 8.14 2.30
CA THR A 47 8.86 7.16 3.29
C THR A 47 7.32 7.07 3.27
N GLY A 48 6.63 8.21 3.18
CA GLY A 48 5.18 8.25 3.01
C GLY A 48 4.71 7.65 1.69
N TRP A 49 5.44 7.92 0.60
CA TRP A 49 5.16 7.34 -0.71
C TRP A 49 5.29 5.81 -0.68
N ALA A 50 6.39 5.29 -0.12
CA ALA A 50 6.60 3.85 0.08
C ALA A 50 5.49 3.21 0.94
N PHE A 51 5.04 3.89 2.00
CA PHE A 51 3.90 3.43 2.80
C PHE A 51 2.60 3.37 1.99
N GLY A 52 2.29 4.43 1.24
CA GLY A 52 1.13 4.50 0.36
C GLY A 52 1.14 3.37 -0.68
N THR A 53 2.27 3.14 -1.35
CA THR A 53 2.42 2.04 -2.32
C THR A 53 2.13 0.69 -1.69
N GLY A 54 2.58 0.44 -0.45
CA GLY A 54 2.28 -0.81 0.25
C GLY A 54 0.79 -0.97 0.55
N PHE A 55 0.15 0.11 1.03
CA PHE A 55 -1.27 0.12 1.37
C PHE A 55 -2.18 -0.09 0.15
N TRP A 56 -2.01 0.74 -0.89
CA TRP A 56 -2.82 0.67 -2.11
C TRP A 56 -2.50 -0.59 -2.90
N GLY A 57 -1.22 -0.95 -3.02
CA GLY A 57 -0.79 -2.14 -3.74
C GLY A 57 -1.38 -3.42 -3.14
N ALA A 58 -1.45 -3.54 -1.82
CA ALA A 58 -2.09 -4.70 -1.18
C ALA A 58 -3.63 -4.59 -1.18
N GLY A 59 -4.18 -3.42 -0.87
CA GLY A 59 -5.61 -3.23 -0.61
C GLY A 59 -6.47 -3.10 -1.87
N VAL A 60 -5.88 -2.67 -2.98
CA VAL A 60 -6.54 -2.43 -4.26
C VAL A 60 -6.01 -3.36 -5.37
N SER A 61 -5.19 -4.36 -5.00
CA SER A 61 -4.71 -5.40 -5.93
C SER A 61 -5.83 -6.11 -6.70
N TRP A 62 -7.05 -6.15 -6.17
CA TRP A 62 -8.22 -6.73 -6.83
C TRP A 62 -8.60 -6.01 -8.13
N VAL A 63 -8.24 -4.74 -8.32
CA VAL A 63 -8.48 -3.99 -9.57
C VAL A 63 -7.76 -4.64 -10.75
N TYR A 64 -6.58 -5.23 -10.52
CA TYR A 64 -5.90 -6.01 -11.55
C TYR A 64 -6.76 -7.16 -12.05
N VAL A 65 -7.39 -7.91 -11.12
CA VAL A 65 -8.27 -9.04 -11.46
C VAL A 65 -9.47 -8.54 -12.26
N SER A 66 -10.04 -7.38 -11.89
CA SER A 66 -11.13 -6.75 -12.63
C SER A 66 -10.74 -6.46 -14.09
N ILE A 67 -9.60 -5.81 -14.32
CA ILE A 67 -9.16 -5.41 -15.68
C ILE A 67 -8.72 -6.62 -16.50
N HIS A 68 -7.89 -7.49 -15.93
CA HIS A 68 -7.33 -8.62 -16.67
C HIS A 68 -8.40 -9.67 -16.99
N THR A 69 -9.29 -9.98 -16.04
CA THR A 69 -10.22 -11.11 -16.18
C THR A 69 -11.53 -10.71 -16.85
N TYR A 70 -12.10 -9.55 -16.50
CA TYR A 70 -13.40 -9.14 -17.03
C TYR A 70 -13.29 -8.31 -18.30
N ASP A 71 -12.18 -7.61 -18.51
CA ASP A 71 -11.93 -6.80 -19.72
C ASP A 71 -11.03 -7.53 -20.73
N ASN A 72 -10.53 -8.73 -20.39
CA ASN A 72 -9.61 -9.54 -21.19
C ASN A 72 -8.36 -8.76 -21.66
N ALA A 73 -7.95 -7.76 -20.86
CA ALA A 73 -6.80 -6.91 -21.15
C ALA A 73 -5.50 -7.70 -20.99
N SER A 74 -4.48 -7.36 -21.78
CA SER A 74 -3.16 -7.99 -21.64
C SER A 74 -2.58 -7.77 -20.25
N VAL A 75 -1.77 -8.72 -19.76
CA VAL A 75 -1.08 -8.63 -18.46
C VAL A 75 -0.34 -7.30 -18.31
N ALA A 76 0.32 -6.84 -19.38
CA ALA A 76 1.06 -5.57 -19.38
C ALA A 76 0.13 -4.36 -19.19
N LEU A 77 -0.99 -4.30 -19.92
CA LEU A 77 -1.95 -3.20 -19.83
C LEU A 77 -2.64 -3.17 -18.47
N ALA A 78 -3.09 -4.34 -17.98
CA ALA A 78 -3.73 -4.46 -16.67
C ALA A 78 -2.80 -4.05 -15.52
N SER A 79 -1.53 -4.44 -15.59
CA SER A 79 -0.52 -4.08 -14.58
C SER A 79 -0.23 -2.57 -14.59
N LEU A 80 -0.11 -1.97 -15.78
CA LEU A 80 0.13 -0.53 -15.93
C LEU A 80 -1.05 0.30 -15.39
N LEU A 81 -2.29 -0.08 -15.73
CA LEU A 81 -3.49 0.61 -15.27
C LEU A 81 -3.67 0.47 -13.75
N THR A 82 -3.40 -0.72 -13.20
CA THR A 82 -3.47 -0.95 -11.74
C THR A 82 -2.38 -0.16 -11.00
N GLY A 83 -1.18 -0.04 -11.57
CA GLY A 83 -0.09 0.72 -10.96
C GLY A 83 -0.23 2.25 -11.04
N LEU A 84 -1.13 2.76 -11.90
CA LEU A 84 -1.44 4.19 -12.01
C LEU A 84 -2.48 4.67 -10.99
N PHE A 85 -3.25 3.75 -10.42
CA PHE A 85 -4.27 4.01 -9.40
C PHE A 85 -3.64 4.09 -8.00
#